data_AF-A0A920QED3-F1
#
_entry.id   AF-A0A920QED3-F1
#
_cell.length_a   1.000
_cell.length_b   1.000
_cell.length_c   1.000
_cell.angle_alpha   90.00
_cell.angle_beta   90.00
_cell.angle_gamma   90.00
#
_symmetry.space_group_name_H-M   'P 1'
#
loop_
_entity.id
_entity.type
_entity.pdbx_description
1 polymer ?
#
loop_
_entity_poly.entity_id
_entity_poly.type
_entity_poly.pdbx_seq_one_letter_code
_entity_poly.pdbx_strand_id
1 'polypeptide(L)'
;MFKGKTKAGPHGDFIFELDYIVGRLMSKLDQLGYGENTLVIFTSDNGPEVPTVIDMRKTHKHDGARPWRGVKRDQWEGGHRVPFIARWPKNIKDGSTSKQTICLTDS
;
A
#
# COMPACT_ATOMS: atom_id res chain seq x y z
N MET A 1 12.03 6.15 15.44
CA MET A 1 11.66 7.58 15.42
C MET A 1 10.26 7.83 14.82
N PHE A 2 9.35 6.85 14.86
CA PHE A 2 8.02 6.96 14.22
C PHE A 2 6.83 6.87 15.20
N LYS A 3 7.05 6.34 16.41
CA LYS A 3 6.03 6.30 17.46
C LYS A 3 5.53 7.71 17.82
N GLY A 4 4.21 7.89 17.81
CA GLY A 4 3.52 9.15 18.09
C GLY A 4 3.66 10.21 16.99
N LYS A 5 4.06 9.84 15.77
CA LYS A 5 4.21 10.81 14.66
C LYS A 5 2.91 11.05 13.92
N THR A 6 1.98 10.11 13.97
CA THR A 6 0.67 10.23 13.38
C THR A 6 -0.42 10.42 14.44
N LYS A 7 -1.60 10.86 14.00
CA LYS A 7 -2.82 10.88 14.82
C LYS A 7 -3.62 9.58 14.71
N ALA A 8 -3.01 8.50 14.20
CA ALA A 8 -3.64 7.23 13.85
C ALA A 8 -3.07 6.05 14.67
N GLY A 9 -2.52 6.35 15.83
CA GLY A 9 -1.96 5.37 16.76
C GLY A 9 -0.80 4.56 16.18
N PRO A 10 -0.44 3.44 16.83
CA PRO A 10 0.69 2.61 16.41
C PRO A 10 0.57 2.07 14.97
N HIS A 11 -0.65 1.79 14.50
CA HIS A 11 -0.86 1.34 13.13
C HIS A 11 -0.57 2.46 12.11
N GLY A 12 -1.04 3.68 12.36
CA GLY A 12 -0.70 4.83 11.53
C GLY A 12 0.80 5.13 11.52
N ASP A 13 1.45 5.04 12.67
CA ASP A 13 2.90 5.24 12.78
C ASP A 13 3.68 4.18 11.98
N PHE A 14 3.20 2.94 11.97
CA PHE A 14 3.77 1.87 11.15
C PHE A 14 3.62 2.13 9.65
N ILE A 15 2.43 2.58 9.20
CA ILE A 15 2.21 2.97 7.80
C ILE A 15 3.10 4.16 7.41
N PHE A 16 3.29 5.12 8.32
CA PHE A 16 4.19 6.26 8.09
C PHE A 16 5.66 5.86 8.01
N GLU A 17 6.10 4.91 8.84
CA GLU A 17 7.43 4.33 8.74
C GLU A 17 7.64 3.56 7.42
N LEU A 18 6.65 2.77 6.99
CA LEU A 18 6.67 2.07 5.71
C LEU A 18 6.83 3.06 4.54
N ASP A 19 6.01 4.10 4.49
CA ASP A 19 6.08 5.15 3.45
C ASP A 19 7.45 5.81 3.41
N TYR A 20 7.99 6.18 4.58
CA TYR A 20 9.34 6.76 4.68
C TYR A 20 10.42 5.82 4.14
N ILE A 21 10.36 4.52 4.47
CA ILE A 21 11.32 3.52 3.99
C ILE A 21 11.21 3.33 2.48
N VAL A 22 9.99 3.28 1.93
CA VAL A 22 9.75 3.22 0.48
C VAL A 22 10.35 4.45 -0.19
N GLY A 23 10.08 5.65 0.31
CA GLY A 23 10.66 6.89 -0.22
C GLY A 23 12.19 6.90 -0.22
N ARG A 24 12.82 6.33 0.82
CA ARG A 24 14.26 6.14 0.88
C ARG A 24 14.79 5.14 -0.15
N LEU A 25 14.09 4.04 -0.38
CA LEU A 25 14.44 3.06 -1.41
C LEU A 25 14.37 3.72 -2.80
N MET A 26 13.30 4.44 -3.09
CA MET A 26 13.13 5.17 -4.35
C MET A 26 14.25 6.19 -4.57
N SER A 27 14.53 7.02 -3.55
CA SER A 27 15.63 7.99 -3.59
C SER A 27 16.98 7.31 -3.85
N LYS A 28 17.20 6.11 -3.29
CA LYS A 28 18.44 5.36 -3.49
C LYS A 28 18.56 4.83 -4.92
N LEU A 29 17.47 4.34 -5.52
CA LEU A 29 17.44 3.92 -6.93
C LEU A 29 17.82 5.09 -7.84
N ASP A 30 17.26 6.27 -7.60
CA ASP A 30 17.54 7.48 -8.38
C ASP A 30 19.01 7.91 -8.21
N GLN A 31 19.53 7.94 -6.97
CA GLN A 31 20.94 8.27 -6.68
C GLN A 31 21.94 7.32 -7.35
N LEU A 32 21.59 6.05 -7.51
CA LEU A 32 22.43 5.05 -8.16
C LEU A 32 22.29 5.08 -9.69
N GLY A 33 21.42 5.93 -10.25
CA GLY A 33 21.17 6.02 -11.68
C GLY A 33 20.28 4.90 -12.24
N TYR A 34 19.63 4.12 -11.37
CA TYR A 34 18.74 3.01 -11.78
C TYR A 34 17.26 3.42 -11.86
N GLY A 35 16.90 4.60 -11.37
CA GLY A 35 15.50 5.04 -11.23
C GLY A 35 14.64 4.93 -12.50
N GLU A 36 15.18 5.35 -13.64
CA GLU A 36 14.45 5.40 -14.92
C GLU A 36 14.16 4.02 -15.53
N ASN A 37 15.06 3.06 -15.33
CA ASN A 37 15.04 1.74 -15.95
C ASN A 37 14.82 0.61 -14.92
N THR A 38 14.16 0.91 -13.80
CA THR A 38 13.75 -0.06 -12.80
C THR A 38 12.23 -0.08 -12.71
N LEU A 39 11.64 -1.26 -12.87
CA LEU A 39 10.24 -1.50 -12.52
C LEU A 39 10.12 -1.68 -11.01
N VAL A 40 9.36 -0.82 -10.36
CA VAL A 40 8.99 -0.94 -8.95
C VAL A 40 7.50 -1.22 -8.86
N ILE A 41 7.14 -2.30 -8.17
CA ILE A 41 5.75 -2.66 -7.86
C ILE A 41 5.55 -2.53 -6.36
N PHE A 42 4.52 -1.80 -5.96
CA PHE A 42 4.05 -1.72 -4.58
C PHE A 42 2.64 -2.33 -4.50
N THR A 43 2.47 -3.30 -3.60
CA THR A 43 1.21 -4.01 -3.39
C THR A 43 1.13 -4.60 -1.97
N SER A 44 0.04 -5.29 -1.66
CA SER A 44 -0.15 -6.05 -0.43
C SER A 44 -0.54 -7.49 -0.76
N ASP A 45 -0.32 -8.42 0.17
CA ASP A 45 -0.61 -9.84 0.03
C ASP A 45 -2.09 -10.19 0.29
N ASN A 46 -2.80 -9.36 1.06
CA ASN A 46 -4.23 -9.50 1.35
C ASN A 46 -4.83 -8.17 1.84
N GLY A 47 -6.14 -8.19 2.08
CA GLY A 47 -6.86 -7.11 2.76
C GLY A 47 -6.40 -6.89 4.20
N PRO A 48 -6.91 -5.85 4.88
CA PRO A 48 -6.44 -5.47 6.21
C PRO A 48 -6.79 -6.52 7.28
N GLU A 49 -5.90 -6.66 8.27
CA GLU A 49 -6.02 -7.63 9.37
C GLU A 49 -7.19 -7.31 10.33
N VAL A 50 -7.91 -8.34 10.77
CA VAL A 50 -9.21 -8.21 11.46
C VAL A 50 -9.09 -7.38 12.76
N PRO A 51 -8.20 -7.71 13.72
CA PRO A 51 -7.98 -6.88 14.91
C PRO A 51 -7.67 -5.42 14.61
N THR A 52 -6.84 -5.16 13.60
CA THR A 52 -6.44 -3.80 13.22
C THR A 52 -7.63 -3.00 12.71
N VAL A 53 -8.47 -3.59 11.86
CA VAL A 53 -9.68 -2.92 11.37
C VAL A 53 -10.65 -2.61 12.50
N ILE A 54 -10.88 -3.56 13.41
CA ILE A 54 -11.77 -3.35 14.56
C ILE A 54 -11.25 -2.21 15.45
N ASP A 55 -9.96 -2.20 15.76
CA ASP A 55 -9.37 -1.14 16.57
C ASP A 55 -9.46 0.22 15.86
N MET A 56 -9.00 0.32 14.61
CA MET A 56 -8.98 1.57 13.85
C MET A 56 -10.38 2.17 13.64
N ARG A 57 -11.41 1.34 13.47
CA ARG A 57 -12.81 1.80 13.42
C ARG A 57 -13.23 2.42 14.75
N LYS A 58 -12.87 1.79 15.88
CA LYS A 58 -13.22 2.23 17.23
C LYS A 58 -12.46 3.49 17.65
N THR A 59 -11.17 3.56 17.37
CA THR A 59 -10.25 4.57 17.94
C THR A 59 -10.02 5.75 17.00
N HIS A 60 -10.10 5.55 15.68
CA HIS A 60 -9.73 6.56 14.69
C HIS A 60 -10.80 6.81 13.61
N LYS A 61 -11.98 6.16 13.71
CA LYS A 61 -13.05 6.22 12.69
C LYS A 61 -12.54 5.89 11.28
N HIS A 62 -11.52 5.04 11.20
CA HIS A 62 -10.88 4.63 9.95
C HIS A 62 -11.19 3.17 9.66
N ASP A 63 -11.42 2.85 8.39
CA ASP A 63 -11.68 1.50 7.91
C ASP A 63 -10.78 1.21 6.72
N GLY A 64 -9.77 0.35 6.93
CA GLY A 64 -8.77 0.02 5.92
C GLY A 64 -9.32 -0.74 4.71
N ALA A 65 -10.52 -1.34 4.81
CA ALA A 65 -11.13 -2.07 3.70
C ALA A 65 -12.10 -1.19 2.89
N ARG A 66 -12.46 0.01 3.38
CA ARG A 66 -13.49 0.86 2.74
C ARG A 66 -13.08 1.21 1.29
N PRO A 67 -14.00 1.18 0.30
CA PRO A 67 -15.45 0.94 0.41
C PRO A 67 -15.88 -0.53 0.36
N TRP A 68 -14.94 -1.46 0.37
CA TRP A 68 -15.17 -2.86 0.10
C TRP A 68 -15.72 -3.61 1.31
N ARG A 69 -16.53 -4.65 1.02
CA ARG A 69 -17.04 -5.58 2.03
C ARG A 69 -15.94 -6.56 2.42
N GLY A 70 -15.86 -6.90 3.70
CA GLY A 70 -14.96 -7.93 4.23
C GLY A 70 -13.55 -7.42 4.52
N VAL A 71 -12.73 -8.30 5.06
CA VAL A 71 -11.35 -8.07 5.49
C VAL A 71 -10.51 -9.32 5.24
N LYS A 72 -9.24 -9.35 5.64
CA LYS A 72 -8.39 -10.54 5.50
C LYS A 72 -9.12 -11.83 5.91
N ARG A 73 -9.01 -12.88 5.06
CA ARG A 73 -9.66 -14.19 5.16
C ARG A 73 -11.12 -14.26 4.68
N ASP A 74 -11.76 -13.14 4.38
CA ASP A 74 -13.06 -13.14 3.71
C ASP A 74 -12.91 -13.33 2.20
N GLN A 75 -13.86 -14.02 1.58
CA GLN A 75 -13.97 -14.14 0.11
C GLN A 75 -14.51 -12.86 -0.57
N TRP A 76 -14.76 -11.81 0.20
CA TRP A 76 -15.27 -10.54 -0.31
C TRP A 76 -14.13 -9.63 -0.79
N GLU A 77 -14.46 -8.62 -1.59
CA GLU A 77 -13.52 -7.65 -2.15
C GLU A 77 -12.51 -7.12 -1.13
N GLY A 78 -12.93 -6.78 0.09
CA GLY A 78 -12.06 -6.23 1.13
C GLY A 78 -11.03 -7.20 1.70
N GLY A 79 -11.14 -8.50 1.40
CA GLY A 79 -10.13 -9.52 1.76
C GLY A 79 -9.05 -9.71 0.70
N HIS A 80 -9.29 -9.32 -0.55
CA HIS A 80 -8.46 -9.67 -1.71
C HIS A 80 -8.10 -8.50 -2.63
N ARG A 81 -8.87 -7.42 -2.61
CA ARG A 81 -8.59 -6.22 -3.41
C ARG A 81 -7.58 -5.35 -2.68
N VAL A 82 -6.36 -5.35 -3.20
CA VAL A 82 -5.19 -4.68 -2.62
C VAL A 82 -4.79 -3.44 -3.43
N PRO A 83 -4.08 -2.47 -2.83
CA PRO A 83 -3.45 -1.41 -3.60
C PRO A 83 -2.45 -2.02 -4.58
N PHE A 84 -2.37 -1.47 -5.80
CA PHE A 84 -1.35 -1.85 -6.77
C PHE A 84 -0.83 -0.58 -7.46
N ILE A 85 0.46 -0.33 -7.32
CA ILE A 85 1.16 0.79 -7.95
C ILE A 85 2.37 0.22 -8.69
N ALA A 86 2.51 0.54 -9.96
CA ALA A 86 3.70 0.24 -10.76
C ALA A 86 4.35 1.53 -11.22
N ARG A 87 5.65 1.69 -10.97
CA ARG A 87 6.47 2.80 -11.46
C ARG A 87 7.59 2.24 -12.32
N TRP A 88 7.67 2.71 -13.55
CA TRP A 88 8.80 2.47 -14.45
C TRP A 88 8.88 3.64 -15.44
N PRO A 89 9.62 4.72 -15.13
CA PRO A 89 9.52 5.99 -15.86
C PRO A 89 9.75 5.87 -17.37
N LYS A 90 10.67 5.00 -17.79
CA LYS A 90 10.97 4.75 -19.21
C LYS A 90 9.83 4.08 -19.99
N ASN A 91 8.92 3.37 -19.32
CA ASN A 91 7.93 2.50 -19.96
C ASN A 91 6.47 2.75 -19.54
N ILE A 92 6.24 3.35 -18.38
CA ILE A 92 4.92 3.64 -17.83
C ILE A 92 4.73 5.15 -17.77
N LYS A 93 3.66 5.65 -18.42
CA LYS A 93 3.29 7.06 -18.37
C LYS A 93 2.92 7.45 -16.94
N ASP A 94 3.54 8.52 -16.44
CA ASP A 94 3.26 9.07 -15.12
C ASP A 94 1.79 9.48 -14.96
N GLY A 95 1.26 9.31 -13.74
CA GLY A 95 -0.12 9.63 -13.38
C GLY A 95 -1.20 8.83 -14.11
N SER A 96 -0.83 7.76 -14.82
CA SER A 96 -1.81 6.92 -15.54
C SER A 96 -2.54 5.94 -14.61
N THR A 97 -3.74 5.54 -15.01
CA THR A 97 -4.57 4.55 -14.28
C THR A 97 -5.06 3.47 -15.23
N SER A 98 -5.10 2.22 -14.77
CA SER A 98 -5.68 1.10 -15.51
C SER A 98 -6.87 0.50 -14.75
N LYS A 99 -7.90 0.09 -15.50
CA LYS A 99 -9.05 -0.67 -14.97
C LYS A 99 -8.93 -2.18 -15.24
N GLN A 100 -7.80 -2.62 -15.80
CA GLN A 100 -7.54 -4.03 -16.06
C GLN A 100 -7.57 -4.81 -14.75
N THR A 101 -8.37 -5.88 -14.71
CA THR A 101 -8.31 -6.84 -13.61
C THR A 101 -7.03 -7.64 -13.73
N ILE A 102 -6.28 -7.70 -12.63
CA ILE A 102 -5.04 -8.46 -12.49
C ILE A 102 -5.08 -9.25 -11.17
N CYS A 103 -4.22 -10.24 -11.05
CA CYS A 103 -3.97 -10.96 -9.80
C CYS A 103 -2.47 -10.90 -9.45
N LEU A 104 -2.14 -11.19 -8.18
CA LEU A 104 -0.74 -11.15 -7.71
C LEU A 104 0.17 -12.14 -8.43
N THR A 105 -0.37 -13.18 -9.06
CA THR A 105 0.41 -14.16 -9.85
C THR A 105 0.61 -13.76 -11.31
N ASP A 106 0.12 -12.59 -11.72
CA ASP A 106 0.39 -12.04 -13.07
C ASP A 106 1.72 -11.27 -13.14
N SER A 107 2.36 -11.04 -11.98
CA SER A 107 3.59 -10.24 -11.84
C SER A 107 4.87 -11.05 -12.04
#